data_AF-A0A9X4B4E6-F1
#
_entry.id   AF-A0A9X4B4E6-F1
#
_cell.length_a   1.000
_cell.length_b   1.000
_cell.length_c   1.000
_cell.angle_alpha   90.00
_cell.angle_beta   90.00
_cell.angle_gamma   90.00
#
_symmetry.space_group_name_H-M   'P 1'
#
loop_
_entity.id
_entity.type
_entity.pdbx_description
1 polymer ?
#
loop_
_entity_poly.entity_id
_entity_poly.type
_entity_poly.pdbx_seq_one_letter_code
_entity_poly.pdbx_strand_id
1 'polypeptide(L)'
;MEKEKKDYQRSIRMTQTTKNILLATEGNGLNQKLENLVYQAHIKEKELDERLHQKEQYLEQLQQQIEEKQHLLQKLNEAEYHIKSLLNI
;
A
#
# COMPACT_ATOMS: atom_id res chain seq x y z
N MET A 1 -21.71 11.37 -12.72
CA MET A 1 -21.66 10.29 -13.75
C MET A 1 -23.08 10.01 -14.17
N GLU A 2 -23.36 10.03 -15.48
CA GLU A 2 -24.64 9.57 -16.00
C GLU A 2 -24.85 8.11 -15.56
N LYS A 3 -26.05 7.79 -15.07
CA LYS A 3 -26.38 6.43 -14.67
C LYS A 3 -26.49 5.58 -15.94
N GLU A 4 -25.53 4.68 -16.14
CA GLU A 4 -25.66 3.61 -17.13
C GLU A 4 -26.95 2.82 -16.87
N LYS A 5 -27.63 2.43 -17.97
CA LYS A 5 -28.80 1.57 -17.89
C LYS A 5 -28.36 0.15 -17.57
N LYS A 6 -29.17 -0.55 -16.77
CA LYS A 6 -28.90 -1.93 -16.37
C LYS A 6 -29.39 -2.87 -17.46
N ASP A 7 -28.48 -3.43 -18.23
CA ASP A 7 -28.81 -4.32 -19.36
C ASP A 7 -28.64 -5.81 -19.03
N TYR A 8 -28.09 -6.13 -17.87
CA TYR A 8 -27.73 -7.50 -17.49
C TYR A 8 -28.41 -7.95 -16.19
N GLN A 9 -28.99 -9.15 -16.22
CA GLN A 9 -29.56 -9.81 -15.04
C GLN A 9 -29.06 -11.26 -14.95
N ARG A 10 -28.58 -11.65 -13.76
CA ARG A 10 -28.13 -12.99 -13.43
C ARG A 10 -28.52 -13.36 -12.01
N SER A 11 -28.80 -14.64 -11.79
CA SER A 11 -28.96 -15.19 -10.43
C SER A 11 -27.59 -15.58 -9.89
N ILE A 12 -27.33 -15.27 -8.62
CA ILE A 12 -26.05 -15.55 -7.95
C ILE A 12 -26.34 -16.37 -6.70
N ARG A 13 -25.64 -17.51 -6.55
CA ARG A 13 -25.57 -18.24 -5.28
C ARG A 13 -24.34 -17.75 -4.51
N MET A 14 -24.51 -17.50 -3.22
CA MET A 14 -23.43 -16.98 -2.38
C MET A 14 -23.49 -17.61 -0.99
N THR A 15 -22.36 -17.61 -0.30
CA THR A 15 -22.27 -18.06 1.09
C THR A 15 -22.98 -17.08 2.03
N GLN A 16 -23.27 -17.52 3.26
CA GLN A 16 -23.82 -16.63 4.28
C GLN A 16 -22.87 -15.46 4.58
N THR A 17 -21.56 -15.68 4.58
CA THR A 17 -20.55 -14.64 4.79
C THR A 17 -20.60 -13.58 3.70
N THR A 18 -20.61 -14.00 2.43
CA THR A 18 -20.72 -13.07 1.29
C THR A 18 -22.02 -12.27 1.34
N LYS A 19 -23.14 -12.92 1.70
CA LYS A 19 -24.43 -12.25 1.89
C LYS A 19 -24.36 -11.18 3.00
N ASN A 20 -23.72 -11.48 4.12
CA ASN A 20 -23.59 -10.53 5.23
C ASN A 20 -22.77 -9.30 4.82
N ILE A 21 -21.66 -9.49 4.09
CA ILE A 21 -20.83 -8.41 3.56
C ILE A 21 -21.65 -7.52 2.61
N LEU A 22 -22.39 -8.15 1.68
CA LEU A 22 -23.24 -7.44 0.73
C LEU A 22 -24.32 -6.62 1.45
N LEU A 23 -24.99 -7.20 2.45
CA LEU A 23 -26.05 -6.52 3.20
C LEU A 23 -25.53 -5.34 4.03
N ALA A 24 -24.29 -5.43 4.54
CA ALA A 24 -23.64 -4.34 5.28
C ALA A 24 -23.20 -3.18 4.37
N THR A 25 -23.07 -3.39 3.07
CA THR A 25 -22.68 -2.35 2.11
C THR A 25 -23.81 -1.32 1.97
N GLU A 26 -23.48 -0.03 1.82
CA GLU A 26 -24.48 1.02 1.62
C GLU A 26 -25.25 0.87 0.30
N GLY A 27 -26.52 1.28 0.28
CA GLY A 27 -27.36 1.25 -0.92
C GLY A 27 -28.77 0.71 -0.66
N ASN A 28 -29.70 1.03 -1.56
CA ASN A 28 -31.09 0.61 -1.49
C ASN A 28 -31.31 -0.66 -2.34
N GLY A 29 -31.59 -1.76 -1.65
CA GLY A 29 -31.79 -3.07 -2.29
C GLY A 29 -30.48 -3.77 -2.66
N LEU A 30 -30.59 -5.07 -2.94
CA LEU A 30 -29.42 -5.95 -3.16
C LEU A 30 -28.59 -5.53 -4.37
N ASN A 31 -29.23 -5.13 -5.47
CA ASN A 31 -28.50 -4.78 -6.71
C ASN A 31 -27.63 -3.54 -6.53
N GLN A 32 -28.16 -2.49 -5.86
CA GLN A 32 -27.37 -1.29 -5.62
C GLN A 32 -26.23 -1.55 -4.63
N LYS A 33 -26.48 -2.34 -3.58
CA LYS A 33 -25.43 -2.75 -2.64
C LYS A 33 -24.32 -3.53 -3.35
N LEU A 34 -24.67 -4.38 -4.31
CA LEU A 34 -23.69 -5.16 -5.08
C LEU A 34 -22.85 -4.27 -5.98
N GLU A 35 -23.49 -3.35 -6.71
CA GLU A 35 -22.79 -2.36 -7.54
C GLU A 35 -21.84 -1.50 -6.70
N ASN A 36 -22.33 -1.00 -5.56
CA ASN A 36 -21.52 -0.20 -4.64
C ASN A 36 -20.35 -1.00 -4.07
N LEU A 37 -20.56 -2.27 -3.72
CA LEU A 37 -19.49 -3.14 -3.19
C LEU A 37 -18.40 -3.34 -4.24
N VAL A 38 -18.77 -3.65 -5.48
CA VAL A 38 -17.82 -3.84 -6.59
C VAL A 38 -17.06 -2.54 -6.86
N TYR A 39 -17.75 -1.41 -6.91
CA TYR A 39 -17.13 -0.10 -7.12
C TYR A 39 -16.16 0.28 -6.00
N GLN A 40 -16.56 0.08 -4.74
CA GLN A 40 -15.69 0.34 -3.59
C GLN A 40 -14.48 -0.58 -3.55
N ALA A 41 -14.64 -1.85 -3.92
CA ALA A 41 -13.51 -2.78 -4.01
C ALA A 41 -12.50 -2.30 -5.06
N HIS A 42 -12.97 -1.91 -6.24
CA HIS A 42 -12.12 -1.38 -7.33
C HIS A 42 -11.37 -0.10 -6.94
N ILE A 43 -12.03 0.83 -6.24
CA ILE A 43 -11.36 2.04 -5.74
C ILE A 43 -10.33 1.68 -4.68
N LYS A 44 -10.71 0.88 -3.68
CA LYS A 44 -9.82 0.52 -2.57
C LYS A 44 -8.60 -0.25 -3.04
N GLU A 45 -8.72 -1.09 -4.06
CA GLU A 45 -7.59 -1.79 -4.68
C GLU A 45 -6.57 -0.78 -5.21
N LYS A 46 -7.02 0.20 -6.00
CA LYS A 46 -6.14 1.28 -6.50
C LYS A 46 -5.52 2.11 -5.39
N GLU A 47 -6.30 2.50 -4.38
CA GLU A 47 -5.79 3.23 -3.21
C GLU A 47 -4.73 2.43 -2.44
N LEU A 48 -4.92 1.12 -2.33
CA LEU A 48 -3.96 0.23 -1.66
C LEU A 48 -2.67 0.09 -2.48
N ASP A 49 -2.78 -0.04 -3.80
CA ASP A 49 -1.63 -0.09 -4.71
C ASP A 49 -0.81 1.21 -4.65
N GLU A 50 -1.47 2.37 -4.70
CA GLU A 50 -0.81 3.67 -4.57
C GLU A 50 -0.10 3.81 -3.22
N ARG A 51 -0.76 3.40 -2.12
CA ARG A 51 -0.16 3.43 -0.79
C ARG A 51 1.00 2.46 -0.64
N LEU A 52 0.93 1.30 -1.28
CA LEU A 52 2.01 0.32 -1.30
C LEU A 52 3.22 0.91 -2.03
N HIS A 53 3.00 1.48 -3.21
CA HIS A 53 4.06 2.11 -3.99
C HIS A 53 4.74 3.26 -3.25
N GLN A 54 3.97 4.13 -2.58
CA GLN A 54 4.54 5.20 -1.75
C GLN A 54 5.40 4.66 -0.60
N LYS A 55 4.99 3.54 0.02
CA LYS A 55 5.76 2.90 1.09
C LYS A 55 7.05 2.28 0.58
N GLU A 56 7.02 1.66 -0.60
CA GLU A 56 8.21 1.11 -1.25
C GLU A 56 9.24 2.21 -1.56
N GLN A 57 8.79 3.34 -2.13
CA GLN A 57 9.66 4.50 -2.38
C GLN A 57 10.27 5.05 -1.09
N TYR A 58 9.48 5.13 -0.01
CA TYR A 58 9.99 5.60 1.28
C TYR A 58 11.03 4.64 1.88
N LEU A 59 10.82 3.32 1.73
CA LEU A 59 11.82 2.33 2.15
C LEU A 59 13.12 2.46 1.36
N GLU A 60 13.04 2.67 0.05
CA GLU A 60 14.21 2.90 -0.80
C GLU A 60 15.00 4.14 -0.37
N GLN A 61 14.31 5.24 -0.06
CA GLN A 61 14.93 6.46 0.45
C GLN A 61 15.63 6.23 1.80
N LEU A 62 14.99 5.49 2.71
CA LEU A 62 15.60 5.14 3.99
C LEU A 62 16.84 4.25 3.81
N GLN A 63 16.77 3.28 2.90
CA GLN A 63 17.89 2.41 2.57
C GLN A 63 19.10 3.23 2.10
N GLN A 64 18.88 4.16 1.16
CA GLN A 64 19.92 5.07 0.66
C GLN A 64 20.53 5.91 1.79
N GLN A 65 19.71 6.48 2.68
CA GLN A 65 20.21 7.25 3.83
C GLN A 65 21.04 6.40 4.81
N ILE A 66 20.68 5.12 4.99
CA ILE A 66 21.44 4.20 5.84
C ILE A 66 22.80 3.92 5.21
N GLU A 67 22.84 3.64 3.91
CA GLU A 67 24.08 3.39 3.16
C GLU A 67 25.02 4.60 3.21
N GLU A 68 24.50 5.82 3.00
CA GLU A 68 25.28 7.06 3.12
C GLU A 68 25.89 7.23 4.53
N LYS A 69 25.10 6.96 5.57
CA LYS A 69 25.56 7.05 6.97
C LYS A 69 26.61 6.00 7.29
N GLN A 70 26.45 4.77 6.79
CA GLN A 70 27.44 3.70 6.95
C GLN A 70 28.76 4.05 6.27
N HIS A 71 28.69 4.60 5.05
CA HIS A 71 29.87 5.05 4.33
C HIS A 71 30.58 6.22 5.05
N LEU A 72 29.83 7.18 5.60
CA LEU A 72 30.40 8.25 6.43
C LEU A 72 31.08 7.68 7.68
N LEU A 73 30.43 6.75 8.38
CA LEU A 73 30.98 6.10 9.56
C LEU A 73 32.28 5.36 9.25
N GLN A 74 32.34 4.67 8.11
CA GLN A 74 33.56 4.01 7.66
C GLN A 74 34.71 5.01 7.49
N LYS A 75 34.47 6.14 6.81
CA LYS A 75 35.48 7.19 6.64
C LYS A 75 35.96 7.79 7.96
N LEU A 76 35.03 7.95 8.92
CA LEU A 76 35.39 8.42 10.27
C LEU A 76 36.27 7.41 11.00
N ASN A 77 35.95 6.11 10.90
CA ASN A 77 36.76 5.05 11.50
C ASN A 77 38.16 4.98 10.88
N GLU A 78 38.26 5.14 9.55
CA GLU A 78 39.55 5.22 8.84
C GLU A 78 40.38 6.41 9.31
N ALA A 79 39.76 7.59 9.43
CA ALA A 79 40.41 8.79 9.95
C ALA A 79 40.88 8.61 11.41
N GLU A 80 40.03 8.04 12.26
CA GLU A 80 40.38 7.73 13.66
C GLU A 80 41.56 6.76 13.73
N TYR A 81 41.56 5.71 12.91
CA TYR A 81 42.68 4.76 12.82
C TYR A 81 43.98 5.45 12.40
N HIS A 82 43.94 6.30 11.37
CA HIS A 82 45.12 7.06 10.94
C HIS A 82 45.64 7.99 12.03
N ILE A 83 44.76 8.67 12.76
CA ILE A 83 45.14 9.54 13.88
C ILE A 83 45.80 8.72 15.00
N LYS A 84 45.19 7.59 15.39
CA LYS A 84 45.75 6.68 16.40
C LYS A 84 47.13 6.17 16.00
N SER A 85 47.27 5.74 14.74
CA SER A 85 48.55 5.30 14.19
C SER A 85 49.62 6.39 14.21
N LEU A 86 49.29 7.65 13.91
CA LEU A 86 50.23 8.77 13.98
C LEU A 86 50.64 9.13 15.41
N LEU A 87 49.73 8.92 16.37
CA LEU A 87 49.98 9.20 17.78
C LEU A 87 50.67 8.02 18.50
N ASN A 88 50.91 6.89 17.85
CA ASN A 88 51.43 5.64 18.45
C ASN A 88 50.60 5.17 19.67
N ILE A 89 49.27 5.35 19.61
CA ILE A 89 48.31 4.88 20.62
C ILE A 89 47.34 3.89 19.98
#